data_AF-A0AAU4W2Z5-F1
#
_entry.id   AF-A0AAU4W2Z5-F1
#
_cell.length_a   1.000
_cell.length_b   1.000
_cell.length_c   1.000
_cell.angle_alpha   90.00
_cell.angle_beta   90.00
_cell.angle_gamma   90.00
#
_symmetry.space_group_name_H-M   'P 1'
#
loop_
_entity.id
_entity.type
_entity.pdbx_description
1 polymer ?
#
loop_
_entity_poly.entity_id
_entity_poly.type
_entity_poly.pdbx_seq_one_letter_code
_entity_poly.pdbx_strand_id
1 'polypeptide(L)'
;MGPFAPGKGPGDFASTPAEKKAAAGTIETELEPKTKKAAEHADTDTNAAQKGFEGWETAAGLKKVSDTWDQQVKTLMGRLSAEKTALRGASGLFTSNDTGIGSQFTTQSGLNHL
;
A
#
# COMPACT_ATOMS: atom_id res chain seq x y z
N MET A 1 -5.16 40.58 16.96
CA MET A 1 -4.56 39.29 16.55
C MET A 1 -4.42 38.43 17.79
N GLY A 2 -5.43 37.60 18.08
CA GLY A 2 -5.44 36.72 19.27
C GLY A 2 -4.56 35.49 19.05
N PRO A 3 -4.04 34.88 20.14
CA PRO A 3 -3.10 33.77 20.04
C PRO A 3 -3.80 32.53 19.47
N PHE A 4 -3.14 31.86 18.53
CA PHE A 4 -3.56 30.55 18.05
C PHE A 4 -3.56 29.58 19.23
N ALA A 5 -4.73 29.28 19.78
CA ALA A 5 -4.88 28.21 20.75
C ALA A 5 -4.59 26.88 20.03
N PRO A 6 -3.66 26.04 20.53
CA PRO A 6 -3.43 24.73 19.95
C PRO A 6 -4.73 23.91 20.07
N GLY A 7 -5.20 23.38 18.94
CA GLY A 7 -6.44 22.63 18.85
C GLY A 7 -6.42 21.41 19.79
N LYS A 8 -7.38 21.37 20.71
CA LYS A 8 -7.60 20.28 21.67
C LYS A 8 -8.45 19.18 21.01
N GLY A 9 -7.89 18.51 20.00
CA GLY A 9 -8.34 17.19 19.57
C GLY A 9 -7.42 16.12 20.18
N PRO A 10 -7.79 14.83 20.20
CA PRO A 10 -6.81 13.78 20.47
C PRO A 10 -5.69 13.95 19.45
N GLY A 11 -4.53 14.42 19.90
CA GLY A 11 -3.36 14.73 19.08
C GLY A 11 -2.62 13.47 18.64
N ASP A 12 -3.37 12.43 18.31
CA ASP A 12 -2.84 11.12 17.99
C ASP A 12 -3.22 10.75 16.56
N PHE A 13 -2.23 10.39 15.77
CA PHE A 13 -2.47 9.91 14.42
C PHE A 13 -3.26 8.61 14.52
N ALA A 14 -4.20 8.36 13.59
CA ALA A 14 -4.99 7.11 13.57
C ALA A 14 -4.16 5.83 13.41
N SER A 15 -2.84 5.93 13.21
CA SER A 15 -1.86 4.85 13.23
C SER A 15 -0.45 5.40 13.40
N THR A 16 0.40 4.62 14.06
CA THR A 16 1.82 4.91 14.33
C THR A 16 2.71 4.69 13.09
N PRO A 17 3.93 5.28 13.05
CA PRO A 17 4.90 4.97 12.01
C PRO A 17 5.24 3.47 11.92
N ALA A 18 5.35 2.78 13.08
CA ALA A 18 5.62 1.35 13.13
C ALA A 18 4.49 0.52 12.47
N GLU A 19 3.23 0.85 12.74
CA GLU A 19 2.08 0.20 12.11
C GLU A 19 2.04 0.44 10.59
N LYS A 20 2.35 1.66 10.14
CA LYS A 20 2.44 1.97 8.69
C LYS A 20 3.55 1.16 8.02
N LYS A 21 4.71 1.03 8.67
CA LYS A 21 5.83 0.21 8.19
C LYS A 21 5.45 -1.28 8.15
N ALA A 22 4.77 -1.78 9.17
CA ALA A 22 4.29 -3.16 9.23
C ALA A 22 3.28 -3.43 8.11
N ALA A 23 2.30 -2.55 7.90
CA ALA A 23 1.32 -2.65 6.82
C ALA A 23 1.99 -2.66 5.43
N ALA A 24 2.97 -1.79 5.19
CA ALA A 24 3.75 -1.81 3.95
C ALA A 24 4.53 -3.12 3.77
N GLY A 25 5.04 -3.69 4.87
CA GLY A 25 5.66 -5.01 4.90
C GLY A 25 4.68 -6.11 4.50
N THR A 26 3.48 -6.13 5.08
CA THR A 26 2.42 -7.09 4.71
C THR A 26 2.04 -6.99 3.24
N ILE A 27 1.94 -5.78 2.69
CA ILE A 27 1.67 -5.61 1.25
C ILE A 27 2.77 -6.28 0.42
N GLU A 28 4.05 -6.06 0.75
CA GLU A 28 5.19 -6.58 0.00
C GLU A 28 5.38 -8.09 0.13
N THR A 29 5.25 -8.64 1.34
CA THR A 29 5.63 -10.03 1.62
C THR A 29 4.46 -11.00 1.49
N GLU A 30 3.23 -10.52 1.68
CA GLU A 30 2.04 -11.37 1.69
C GLU A 30 1.12 -11.05 0.53
N LEU A 31 0.66 -9.79 0.39
CA LEU A 31 -0.40 -9.46 -0.55
C LEU A 31 0.07 -9.49 -2.00
N GLU A 32 1.15 -8.77 -2.35
CA GLU A 32 1.70 -8.76 -3.70
C GLU A 32 2.00 -10.18 -4.23
N PRO A 33 2.72 -11.07 -3.49
CA PRO A 33 3.02 -12.42 -3.97
C PRO A 33 1.78 -13.31 -4.06
N LYS A 34 0.88 -13.26 -3.06
CA LYS A 34 -0.32 -14.11 -3.06
C LYS A 34 -1.31 -13.68 -4.15
N THR A 35 -1.49 -12.38 -4.36
CA THR A 35 -2.33 -11.86 -5.45
C THR A 35 -1.78 -12.27 -6.80
N LYS A 36 -0.46 -12.14 -7.01
CA LYS A 36 0.19 -12.59 -8.24
C LYS A 36 -0.03 -14.09 -8.49
N LYS A 37 0.22 -14.93 -7.48
CA LYS A 37 0.02 -16.39 -7.59
C LYS A 37 -1.43 -16.76 -7.89
N ALA A 38 -2.39 -16.11 -7.24
CA ALA A 38 -3.81 -16.35 -7.49
C ALA A 38 -4.20 -15.95 -8.93
N ALA A 39 -3.65 -14.85 -9.45
CA ALA A 39 -3.85 -14.45 -10.84
C ALA A 39 -3.28 -15.46 -11.84
N GLU A 40 -2.03 -15.90 -11.66
CA GLU A 40 -1.40 -16.90 -12.53
C GLU A 40 -2.17 -18.24 -12.58
N HIS A 41 -2.78 -18.63 -11.46
CA HIS A 41 -3.64 -19.82 -11.41
C HIS A 41 -4.90 -19.64 -12.27
N ALA A 42 -5.58 -18.49 -12.13
CA ALA A 42 -6.76 -18.18 -12.92
C ALA A 42 -6.46 -18.13 -14.44
N ASP A 43 -5.29 -17.62 -14.82
CA ASP A 43 -4.85 -17.59 -16.22
C ASP A 43 -4.66 -19.00 -16.77
N THR A 44 -4.08 -19.91 -15.98
CA THR A 44 -3.83 -21.30 -16.39
C THR A 44 -5.14 -22.03 -16.69
N ASP A 45 -6.11 -21.93 -15.77
CA ASP A 45 -7.40 -22.62 -15.90
C ASP A 45 -8.24 -22.02 -17.05
N THR A 46 -8.23 -20.69 -17.19
CA THR A 46 -8.96 -20.00 -18.26
C THR A 46 -8.38 -20.32 -19.64
N ASN A 47 -7.05 -20.39 -19.76
CA ASN A 47 -6.39 -20.79 -21.01
C ASN A 47 -6.68 -22.25 -21.37
N ALA A 48 -6.73 -23.15 -20.39
CA ALA A 48 -7.10 -24.54 -20.62
C ALA A 48 -8.55 -24.66 -21.12
N ALA A 49 -9.49 -23.93 -20.48
CA ALA A 49 -10.88 -23.87 -20.92
C ALA A 49 -11.02 -23.28 -22.33
N GLN A 50 -10.30 -22.18 -22.62
CA GLN A 50 -10.33 -21.54 -23.93
C GLN A 50 -9.92 -22.51 -25.05
N LYS A 51 -8.86 -23.30 -24.84
CA LYS A 51 -8.44 -24.36 -25.79
C LYS A 51 -9.49 -25.45 -25.93
N GLY A 52 -10.14 -25.86 -24.84
CA GLY A 52 -11.20 -26.86 -24.87
C GLY A 52 -12.44 -26.44 -25.67
N PHE A 53 -12.68 -25.13 -25.81
CA PHE A 53 -13.79 -24.55 -26.58
C PHE A 53 -13.34 -23.99 -27.94
N GLU A 54 -12.18 -24.38 -28.46
CA GLU A 54 -11.68 -23.84 -29.74
C GLU A 54 -12.70 -24.04 -30.88
N GLY A 55 -12.90 -22.98 -31.67
CA GLY A 55 -13.92 -22.94 -32.73
C GLY A 55 -15.33 -22.58 -32.26
N TRP A 56 -15.57 -22.42 -30.95
CA TRP A 56 -16.85 -21.97 -30.40
C TRP A 56 -16.77 -20.51 -29.96
N GLU A 57 -17.90 -19.80 -30.03
CA GLU A 57 -18.03 -18.43 -29.51
C GLU A 57 -17.66 -18.32 -28.02
N THR A 58 -17.84 -19.40 -27.25
CA THR A 58 -17.40 -19.48 -25.86
C THR A 58 -15.91 -19.23 -25.69
N ALA A 59 -15.05 -19.70 -26.61
CA ALA A 59 -13.62 -19.42 -26.54
C ALA A 59 -13.30 -17.93 -26.75
N ALA A 60 -14.02 -17.23 -27.63
CA ALA A 60 -13.89 -15.79 -27.81
C ALA A 60 -14.36 -15.03 -26.54
N GLY A 61 -15.45 -15.48 -25.93
CA GLY A 61 -15.93 -14.97 -24.65
C GLY A 61 -14.91 -15.16 -23.52
N LEU A 62 -14.35 -16.36 -23.38
CA LEU A 62 -13.30 -16.67 -22.40
C LEU A 62 -12.04 -15.82 -22.60
N LYS A 63 -11.63 -15.61 -23.86
CA LYS A 63 -10.50 -14.72 -24.17
C LYS A 63 -10.76 -13.31 -23.64
N LYS A 64 -11.95 -12.75 -23.90
CA LYS A 64 -12.29 -11.40 -23.41
C LYS A 64 -12.29 -11.32 -21.88
N VAL A 65 -12.78 -12.36 -21.21
CA VAL A 65 -12.73 -12.46 -19.74
C VAL A 65 -11.28 -12.49 -19.26
N SER A 66 -10.41 -13.30 -19.87
CA SER A 66 -8.98 -13.36 -19.56
C SER A 66 -8.30 -12.00 -19.75
N ASP A 67 -8.50 -11.35 -20.90
CA ASP A 67 -7.88 -10.05 -21.20
C ASP A 67 -8.35 -8.97 -20.19
N THR A 68 -9.60 -9.05 -19.72
CA THR A 68 -10.15 -8.13 -18.70
C THR A 68 -9.56 -8.42 -17.31
N TRP A 69 -9.44 -9.70 -16.96
CA TRP A 69 -8.82 -10.14 -15.72
C TRP A 69 -7.36 -9.65 -15.60
N ASP A 70 -6.58 -9.79 -16.67
CA ASP A 70 -5.19 -9.31 -16.72
C ASP A 70 -5.09 -7.80 -16.43
N GLN A 71 -6.01 -7.00 -16.99
CA GLN A 71 -6.07 -5.56 -16.73
C GLN A 71 -6.43 -5.24 -15.27
N GLN A 72 -7.36 -6.00 -14.68
CA GLN A 72 -7.75 -5.86 -13.29
C GLN A 72 -6.59 -6.21 -12.35
N VAL A 73 -5.90 -7.34 -12.60
CA VAL A 73 -4.72 -7.77 -11.84
C VAL A 73 -3.62 -6.74 -11.93
N LYS A 74 -3.31 -6.23 -13.13
CA LYS A 74 -2.30 -5.18 -13.33
C LYS A 74 -2.63 -3.92 -12.54
N THR A 75 -3.89 -3.50 -12.57
CA THR A 75 -4.37 -2.32 -11.83
C THR A 75 -4.24 -2.52 -10.32
N LEU A 76 -4.65 -3.69 -9.82
CA LEU A 76 -4.54 -4.04 -8.40
C LEU A 76 -3.08 -4.08 -7.94
N MET A 77 -2.19 -4.71 -8.69
CA MET A 77 -0.76 -4.75 -8.38
C MET A 77 -0.14 -3.35 -8.38
N GLY A 78 -0.54 -2.48 -9.31
CA GLY A 78 -0.14 -1.07 -9.32
C GLY A 78 -0.58 -0.32 -8.06
N ARG A 79 -1.82 -0.54 -7.62
CA ARG A 79 -2.34 0.05 -6.37
C ARG A 79 -1.61 -0.44 -5.13
N LEU A 80 -1.38 -1.75 -5.00
CA LEU A 80 -0.63 -2.32 -3.88
C LEU A 80 0.78 -1.71 -3.78
N SER A 81 1.49 -1.61 -4.91
CA SER A 81 2.82 -1.00 -4.96
C SER A 81 2.80 0.48 -4.56
N ALA A 82 1.81 1.24 -5.03
CA ALA A 82 1.64 2.65 -4.69
C ALA A 82 1.32 2.83 -3.19
N GLU A 83 0.41 2.03 -2.63
CA GLU A 83 0.03 2.07 -1.22
C GLU A 83 1.21 1.70 -0.32
N LYS A 84 1.96 0.65 -0.66
CA LYS A 84 3.22 0.28 0.03
C LYS A 84 4.20 1.46 0.07
N THR A 85 4.39 2.12 -1.07
CA THR A 85 5.32 3.27 -1.18
C THR A 85 4.82 4.45 -0.34
N ALA A 86 3.53 4.76 -0.40
CA ALA A 86 2.93 5.83 0.38
C ALA A 86 3.02 5.58 1.90
N LEU A 87 2.77 4.34 2.35
CA LEU A 87 2.88 3.97 3.76
C LEU A 87 4.33 4.10 4.28
N ARG A 88 5.32 3.70 3.48
CA ARG A 88 6.74 3.88 3.81
C ARG A 88 7.12 5.35 3.86
N GLY A 89 6.68 6.14 2.87
CA GLY A 89 6.90 7.58 2.84
C GLY A 89 6.31 8.28 4.06
N ALA A 90 5.05 7.99 4.40
CA ALA A 90 4.37 8.56 5.56
C ALA A 90 5.07 8.18 6.88
N SER A 91 5.46 6.91 7.05
CA SER A 91 6.24 6.49 8.22
C SER A 91 7.54 7.28 8.35
N GLY A 92 8.28 7.45 7.25
CA GLY A 92 9.54 8.20 7.24
C GLY A 92 9.36 9.67 7.60
N LEU A 93 8.33 10.32 7.03
CA LEU A 93 8.00 11.72 7.32
C LEU A 93 7.70 11.94 8.80
N PHE A 94 6.89 11.07 9.41
CA PHE A 94 6.55 11.20 10.83
C PHE A 94 7.77 10.98 11.74
N THR A 95 8.57 9.94 11.49
CA THR A 95 9.80 9.70 12.26
C THR A 95 10.79 10.87 12.15
N SER A 96 10.95 11.45 10.96
CA SER A 96 11.80 12.62 10.76
C SER A 96 11.27 13.84 11.50
N ASN A 97 9.97 14.07 11.47
CA ASN A 97 9.34 15.18 12.17
C ASN A 97 9.52 15.07 13.69
N ASP A 98 9.27 13.89 14.26
CA ASP A 98 9.43 13.65 15.70
C ASP A 98 10.87 13.87 16.17
N THR A 99 11.84 13.40 15.38
CA THR A 99 13.27 13.61 15.65
C THR A 99 13.63 15.11 15.58
N GLY A 100 13.13 15.81 14.56
CA GLY A 100 13.36 17.25 14.39
C GLY A 100 12.80 18.07 15.55
N ILE A 101 11.54 17.84 15.91
CA ILE A 101 10.90 18.50 17.05
C ILE A 101 11.62 18.17 18.36
N GLY A 102 12.01 16.91 18.57
CA GLY A 102 12.78 16.49 19.74
C GLY A 102 14.10 17.24 19.87
N SER A 103 14.90 17.29 18.81
CA SER A 103 16.19 18.02 18.80
C SER A 103 16.04 19.53 18.98
N GLN A 104 14.99 20.13 18.41
CA GLN A 104 14.67 21.54 18.64
C GLN A 104 14.29 21.76 20.11
N PHE A 105 13.45 20.90 20.68
CA PHE A 105 12.99 21.02 22.06
C PHE A 105 14.14 20.90 23.06
N THR A 106 15.05 19.92 22.90
CA THR A 106 16.21 19.77 23.79
C THR A 106 17.09 21.02 23.72
N THR A 107 17.30 21.54 22.50
CA THR A 107 18.12 22.74 22.26
C THR A 107 17.52 23.99 22.87
N GLN A 108 16.22 24.21 22.69
CA GLN A 108 15.53 25.38 23.25
C GLN A 108 15.36 25.32 24.76
N SER A 109 15.13 24.12 25.31
CA SER A 109 14.89 23.92 26.75
C SER A 109 16.17 23.86 27.58
N GLY A 110 17.34 23.82 26.93
CA GLY A 110 18.61 23.66 27.65
C GLY A 110 18.85 22.23 28.17
N LEU A 111 18.02 21.26 27.82
CA LEU A 111 18.25 19.87 28.26
C LEU A 111 19.52 19.26 27.66
N ASN A 112 20.14 19.93 26.69
CA ASN A 112 21.45 19.59 26.13
C ASN A 112 22.62 19.72 27.11
N HIS A 113 22.44 20.39 28.26
CA HIS A 113 23.51 20.70 29.22
C HIS A 113 23.34 20.05 30.60
N LEU A 114 22.46 19.06 30.73
CA LEU A 114 22.35 18.14 31.87
C LEU A 114 22.97 16.78 31.50
#